data_AF-A0A3S5B5K4-F1
#
_entry.id   AF-A0A3S5B5K4-F1
#
_cell.length_a   1.000
_cell.length_b   1.000
_cell.length_c   1.000
_cell.angle_alpha   90.00
_cell.angle_beta   90.00
_cell.angle_gamma   90.00
#
_symmetry.space_group_name_H-M   'P 1'
#
loop_
_entity.id
_entity.type
_entity.pdbx_description
1 polymer ?
#
loop_
_entity_poly.entity_id
_entity_poly.type
_entity_poly.pdbx_seq_one_letter_code
_entity_poly.pdbx_strand_id
1 'polypeptide(L)'
;MLGHYGGCDIIRQEAVPVVPGDPWPVFSLIRHTAPHKLFYDLNADLSDMVMCYGPNWEPTMAWLMQRMDDVRRPSMDPSQPCLGWWDRARLLLHGRLSFSAGRFDWLYFTTLEPYNATEIFAWQWTNVSVVWEPGHWQLIGNLDVFYRTASKYDGICRLLHLPRLELK
;
A
#
# COMPACT_ATOMS: atom_id res chain seq x y z
N MET A 1 0.92 18.27 33.69
CA MET A 1 1.75 19.07 32.76
C MET A 1 1.52 18.46 31.38
N LEU A 2 0.64 19.09 30.59
CA LEU A 2 0.03 18.52 29.38
C LEU A 2 1.06 18.41 28.25
N GLY A 3 1.16 17.21 27.68
CA GLY A 3 2.06 16.91 26.56
C GLY A 3 1.68 17.73 25.32
N HIS A 4 2.68 18.38 24.73
CA HIS A 4 2.59 18.93 23.38
C HIS A 4 2.44 17.77 22.40
N TYR A 5 1.22 17.52 21.93
CA TYR A 5 1.02 16.81 20.67
C TYR A 5 1.56 17.71 19.57
N GLY A 6 2.62 17.26 18.90
CA GLY A 6 3.16 17.91 17.72
C GLY A 6 2.09 17.98 16.65
N GLY A 7 1.48 19.16 16.51
CA GLY A 7 0.62 19.49 15.39
C GLY A 7 1.46 19.36 14.13
N CYS A 8 1.11 18.41 13.27
CA CYS A 8 1.62 18.39 11.91
C CYS A 8 1.02 19.62 11.23
N ASP A 9 1.80 20.68 11.06
CA ASP A 9 1.43 21.83 10.24
C ASP A 9 1.40 21.38 8.78
N ILE A 10 0.32 20.69 8.39
CA ILE A 10 0.14 20.01 7.10
C ILE A 10 0.06 21.01 5.93
N ILE A 11 -0.01 22.32 6.19
CA ILE A 11 -0.44 23.28 5.17
C ILE A 11 0.50 24.47 5.05
N ARG A 12 1.36 24.45 4.04
CA ARG A 12 2.11 25.63 3.59
C ARG A 12 1.15 26.59 2.89
N GLN A 13 1.01 27.80 3.41
CA GLN A 13 0.16 28.85 2.82
C GLN A 13 1.02 29.76 1.93
N GLU A 14 0.60 29.96 0.69
CA GLU A 14 1.26 30.87 -0.26
C GLU A 14 0.23 31.82 -0.87
N ALA A 15 0.50 33.13 -0.81
CA ALA A 15 -0.35 34.14 -1.42
C ALA A 15 -0.06 34.21 -2.93
N VAL A 16 -0.98 33.72 -3.75
CA VAL A 16 -0.85 33.75 -5.22
C VAL A 16 -1.72 34.87 -5.78
N PRO A 17 -1.16 35.83 -6.53
CA PRO A 17 -1.96 36.86 -7.19
C PRO A 17 -2.77 36.24 -8.34
N VAL A 18 -4.08 36.47 -8.35
CA VAL A 18 -4.97 36.06 -9.44
C VAL A 18 -5.33 37.32 -10.23
N VAL A 19 -5.08 37.30 -11.55
CA VAL A 19 -5.44 38.39 -12.47
C VAL A 19 -6.63 37.90 -13.33
N PRO A 20 -7.88 38.24 -12.98
CA PRO A 20 -9.06 37.68 -13.64
C PRO A 20 -9.43 38.39 -14.96
N GLY A 21 -8.88 39.59 -15.20
CA GLY A 21 -9.25 40.45 -16.34
C GLY A 21 -10.39 41.43 -16.01
N ASP A 22 -10.52 42.50 -16.81
CA ASP A 22 -11.52 43.56 -16.64
C ASP A 22 -12.95 42.99 -16.70
N PRO A 23 -13.88 43.33 -15.78
CA PRO A 23 -13.89 44.42 -14.79
C PRO A 23 -13.32 44.07 -13.40
N TRP A 24 -12.66 42.93 -13.22
CA TRP A 24 -12.33 42.42 -11.88
C TRP A 24 -10.94 42.88 -11.41
N PRO A 25 -10.81 43.41 -10.18
CA PRO A 25 -9.52 43.79 -9.62
C PRO A 25 -8.65 42.57 -9.33
N VAL A 26 -7.34 42.77 -9.32
CA VAL A 26 -6.37 41.74 -8.91
C VAL A 26 -6.54 41.49 -7.41
N PHE A 27 -6.75 40.24 -7.02
CA PHE A 27 -6.81 39.83 -5.61
C PHE A 27 -5.80 38.72 -5.33
N SER A 28 -5.26 38.72 -4.11
CA SER A 28 -4.39 37.66 -3.62
C SER A 28 -5.25 36.54 -3.04
N LEU A 29 -5.10 35.34 -3.60
CA LEU A 29 -5.73 34.14 -3.06
C LEU A 29 -4.69 33.37 -2.26
N ILE A 30 -4.97 33.11 -0.98
CA ILE A 30 -4.14 32.22 -0.16
C ILE A 30 -4.37 30.80 -0.67
N ARG A 31 -3.37 30.22 -1.31
CA ARG A 31 -3.38 28.82 -1.72
C ARG A 31 -2.70 27.99 -0.65
N HIS A 32 -3.37 26.90 -0.29
CA HIS A 32 -2.79 25.84 0.51
C HIS A 32 -2.01 24.93 -0.43
N THR A 33 -0.68 24.98 -0.34
CA THR A 33 0.19 24.08 -1.09
C THR A 33 0.32 22.79 -0.30
N ALA A 34 -0.02 21.66 -0.93
CA ALA A 34 0.10 20.35 -0.30
C ALA A 34 1.56 20.12 0.16
N PRO A 35 1.78 19.48 1.32
CA PRO A 35 3.11 19.25 1.85
C PRO A 35 3.89 18.36 0.88
N HIS A 36 5.15 18.71 0.63
CA HIS A 36 5.99 18.01 -0.34
C HIS A 36 6.41 16.61 0.14
N LYS A 37 6.37 16.36 1.45
CA LYS A 37 6.61 15.06 2.09
C LYS A 37 5.59 14.85 3.20
N LEU A 38 4.97 13.68 3.25
CA LEU A 38 4.08 13.25 4.32
C LEU A 38 4.81 12.23 5.18
N PHE A 39 5.01 12.57 6.46
CA PHE A 39 5.61 11.67 7.43
C PHE A 39 4.53 10.87 8.17
N TYR A 40 4.68 9.55 8.24
CA TYR A 40 3.74 8.68 8.93
C TYR A 40 4.44 7.64 9.81
N ASP A 41 3.78 7.25 10.89
CA ASP A 41 4.14 6.10 11.72
C ASP A 41 2.87 5.29 11.95
N LEU A 42 2.71 4.23 11.16
CA LEU A 42 1.54 3.36 11.16
C LEU A 42 1.93 2.05 11.84
N ASN A 43 1.26 1.74 12.93
CA ASN A 43 1.45 0.51 13.69
C ASN A 43 0.10 -0.20 13.84
N ALA A 44 0.05 -1.47 13.48
CA ALA A 44 -1.17 -2.28 13.59
C ALA A 44 -0.88 -3.60 14.30
N ASP A 45 -1.73 -3.99 15.24
CA ASP A 45 -1.70 -5.31 15.87
C ASP A 45 -2.98 -6.06 15.51
N LEU A 46 -2.84 -7.19 14.85
CA LEU A 46 -3.91 -7.93 14.19
C LEU A 46 -3.97 -9.35 14.75
N SER A 47 -5.17 -9.90 14.97
CA SER A 47 -5.29 -11.33 15.28
C SER A 47 -5.07 -12.16 14.02
N ASP A 48 -5.82 -11.83 12.97
CA ASP A 48 -5.87 -12.54 11.71
C ASP A 48 -5.88 -11.55 10.55
N MET A 49 -5.04 -11.81 9.55
CA MET A 49 -5.02 -11.06 8.30
C MET A 49 -5.07 -12.05 7.14
N VAL A 50 -5.99 -11.84 6.21
CA VAL A 50 -6.12 -12.69 5.02
C VAL A 50 -6.02 -11.81 3.79
N MET A 51 -5.07 -12.13 2.92
CA MET A 51 -4.89 -11.48 1.63
C MET A 51 -5.09 -12.50 0.51
N CYS A 52 -5.89 -12.13 -0.47
CA CYS A 52 -6.21 -12.98 -1.60
C CYS A 52 -5.79 -12.29 -2.90
N TYR A 53 -4.99 -12.96 -3.71
CA TYR A 53 -4.56 -12.46 -5.02
C TYR A 53 -4.44 -13.61 -6.02
N GLY A 54 -4.53 -13.33 -7.31
CA GLY A 54 -4.46 -14.37 -8.34
C GLY A 54 -4.71 -13.81 -9.74
N PRO A 55 -4.58 -14.64 -10.79
CA PRO A 55 -4.74 -14.22 -12.17
C PRO A 55 -6.19 -13.83 -12.50
N ASN A 56 -7.16 -14.32 -11.73
CA ASN A 56 -8.56 -13.86 -11.75
C ASN A 56 -8.72 -12.37 -11.39
N TRP A 57 -7.85 -11.82 -10.54
CA TRP A 57 -7.90 -10.40 -10.11
C TRP A 57 -7.01 -9.48 -10.95
N GLU A 58 -6.08 -10.05 -11.72
CA GLU A 58 -5.10 -9.31 -12.49
C GLU A 58 -5.69 -8.24 -13.44
N PRO A 59 -6.73 -8.52 -14.25
CA PRO A 59 -7.28 -7.48 -15.15
C PRO A 59 -7.90 -6.31 -14.36
N THR A 60 -8.52 -6.60 -13.22
CA THR A 60 -9.12 -5.59 -12.34
C THR A 60 -8.05 -4.73 -11.69
N MET A 61 -6.98 -5.36 -11.20
CA MET A 61 -5.85 -4.66 -10.61
C MET A 61 -5.16 -3.78 -11.64
N ALA A 62 -4.86 -4.31 -12.83
CA ALA A 62 -4.25 -3.55 -13.92
C ALA A 62 -5.09 -2.32 -14.32
N TRP A 63 -6.41 -2.46 -14.44
CA TRP A 63 -7.30 -1.35 -14.73
C TRP A 63 -7.30 -0.31 -13.60
N LEU A 64 -7.37 -0.74 -12.34
CA LEU A 64 -7.29 0.15 -11.19
C LEU A 64 -5.99 0.95 -11.20
N MET A 65 -4.86 0.29 -11.43
CA MET A 65 -3.54 0.93 -11.50
C MET A 65 -3.48 2.03 -12.57
N GLN A 66 -4.06 1.78 -13.75
CA GLN A 66 -4.16 2.79 -14.81
C GLN A 66 -5.05 3.96 -14.41
N ARG A 67 -6.18 3.70 -13.73
CA ARG A 67 -7.13 4.75 -13.33
C ARG A 67 -6.63 5.59 -12.16
N MET A 68 -5.70 5.10 -11.36
CA MET A 68 -5.10 5.91 -10.30
C MET A 68 -4.33 7.11 -10.82
N ASP A 69 -3.80 7.05 -12.05
CA ASP A 69 -3.18 8.21 -12.69
C ASP A 69 -4.21 9.33 -12.99
N ASP A 70 -5.48 8.97 -13.23
CA ASP A 70 -6.57 9.92 -13.51
C ASP A 70 -7.12 10.62 -12.25
N VAL A 71 -6.89 10.03 -11.05
CA VAL A 71 -7.42 10.57 -9.77
C VAL A 71 -6.90 11.98 -9.49
N ARG A 72 -5.77 12.35 -10.08
CA ARG A 72 -5.10 13.61 -9.78
C ARG A 72 -4.85 14.45 -11.03
N ARG A 73 -4.88 15.76 -10.83
CA ARG A 73 -4.43 16.71 -11.84
C ARG A 73 -2.98 16.39 -12.29
N PRO A 74 -2.70 16.40 -13.60
CA PRO A 74 -1.34 16.32 -14.14
C PRO A 74 -0.44 17.40 -13.54
N SER A 75 0.86 17.09 -13.44
CA SER A 75 1.84 18.10 -13.00
C SER A 75 1.83 19.29 -13.96
N MET A 76 1.91 20.51 -13.44
CA MET A 76 2.12 21.71 -14.25
C MET A 76 3.60 21.89 -14.62
N ASP A 77 4.48 21.05 -14.07
CA ASP A 77 5.90 21.03 -14.39
C ASP A 77 6.11 20.52 -15.84
N PRO A 78 6.82 21.27 -16.70
CA PRO A 78 7.12 20.86 -18.08
C PRO A 78 8.04 19.63 -18.20
N SER A 79 8.58 19.08 -17.11
CA SER A 79 9.35 17.83 -17.16
C SER A 79 8.47 16.65 -17.60
N GLN A 80 8.72 16.11 -18.79
CA GLN A 80 8.09 14.89 -19.31
C GLN A 80 9.03 13.68 -19.13
N PRO A 81 8.53 12.46 -18.85
CA PRO A 81 7.14 12.07 -18.63
C PRO A 81 6.62 12.44 -17.22
N CYS A 82 5.30 12.61 -17.09
CA CYS A 82 4.68 12.79 -15.77
C CYS A 82 4.97 11.58 -14.89
N LEU A 83 5.39 11.84 -13.65
CA LEU A 83 5.62 10.79 -12.66
C LEU A 83 4.32 10.00 -12.43
N GLY A 84 4.38 8.69 -12.64
CA GLY A 84 3.24 7.79 -12.40
C GLY A 84 2.82 7.78 -10.95
N TRP A 85 1.58 7.37 -10.67
CA TRP A 85 1.00 7.45 -9.33
C TRP A 85 1.87 6.79 -8.25
N TRP A 86 2.38 5.59 -8.50
CA TRP A 86 3.19 4.84 -7.53
C TRP A 86 4.57 5.46 -7.29
N ASP A 87 5.22 5.93 -8.34
CA ASP A 87 6.50 6.62 -8.25
C ASP A 87 6.35 7.92 -7.43
N ARG A 88 5.21 8.60 -7.60
CA ARG A 88 4.90 9.74 -6.75
C ARG A 88 4.58 9.33 -5.32
N ALA A 89 3.77 8.29 -5.10
CA ALA A 89 3.40 7.82 -3.77
C ALA A 89 4.65 7.50 -2.93
N ARG A 90 5.64 6.78 -3.50
CA ARG A 90 6.91 6.51 -2.82
C ARG A 90 7.75 7.76 -2.51
N LEU A 91 7.65 8.80 -3.35
CA LEU A 91 8.37 10.06 -3.12
C LEU A 91 7.66 11.00 -2.15
N LEU A 92 6.33 10.87 -1.98
CA LEU A 92 5.57 11.70 -1.04
C LEU A 92 5.55 11.05 0.35
N LEU A 93 5.27 9.76 0.41
CA LEU A 93 5.03 9.02 1.64
C LEU A 93 6.36 8.53 2.23
N HIS A 94 6.75 9.11 3.36
CA HIS A 94 7.93 8.70 4.12
C HIS A 94 7.51 8.29 5.50
N GLY A 95 7.84 7.09 5.93
CA GLY A 95 7.36 6.66 7.22
C GLY A 95 7.66 5.23 7.52
N ARG A 96 7.27 4.86 8.72
CA ARG A 96 7.34 3.50 9.22
C ARG A 96 5.96 2.90 9.15
N LEU A 97 5.87 1.73 8.53
CA LEU A 97 4.70 0.87 8.59
C LEU A 97 5.12 -0.41 9.29
N SER A 98 4.58 -0.67 10.47
CA SER A 98 4.78 -1.94 11.13
C SER A 98 3.45 -2.61 11.45
N PHE A 99 3.41 -3.93 11.29
CA PHE A 99 2.27 -4.69 11.78
C PHE A 99 2.71 -6.02 12.37
N SER A 100 2.06 -6.40 13.46
CA SER A 100 2.10 -7.74 14.03
C SER A 100 0.80 -8.45 13.73
N ALA A 101 0.87 -9.72 13.31
CA ALA A 101 -0.31 -10.56 13.15
C ALA A 101 -0.10 -11.94 13.76
N GLY A 102 -1.10 -12.40 14.53
CA GLY A 102 -1.11 -13.77 15.06
C GLY A 102 -1.12 -14.81 13.94
N ARG A 103 -1.96 -14.59 12.92
CA ARG A 103 -2.03 -15.37 11.69
C ARG A 103 -2.13 -14.45 10.48
N PHE A 104 -1.29 -14.70 9.47
CA PHE A 104 -1.36 -14.01 8.19
C PHE A 104 -1.39 -15.02 7.04
N ASP A 105 -2.51 -15.11 6.35
CA ASP A 105 -2.71 -16.03 5.24
C ASP A 105 -2.67 -15.23 3.92
N TRP A 106 -1.70 -15.52 3.08
CA TRP A 106 -1.65 -15.05 1.69
C TRP A 106 -2.07 -16.19 0.77
N LEU A 107 -3.28 -16.08 0.23
CA LEU A 107 -3.91 -17.04 -0.66
C LEU A 107 -3.71 -16.60 -2.12
N TYR A 108 -3.00 -17.42 -2.87
CA TYR A 108 -2.81 -17.25 -4.31
C TYR A 108 -3.74 -18.19 -5.09
N PHE A 109 -4.73 -17.63 -5.77
CA PHE A 109 -5.58 -18.40 -6.69
C PHE A 109 -4.81 -18.74 -7.96
N THR A 110 -4.93 -19.96 -8.47
CA THR A 110 -4.27 -20.39 -9.71
C THR A 110 -5.17 -20.30 -10.95
N THR A 111 -6.46 -20.11 -10.72
CA THR A 111 -7.51 -20.12 -11.74
C THR A 111 -7.88 -18.72 -12.21
N LEU A 112 -8.31 -18.62 -13.48
CA LEU A 112 -8.88 -17.40 -14.07
C LEU A 112 -10.32 -17.15 -13.61
N GLU A 113 -11.01 -18.18 -13.12
CA GLU A 113 -12.39 -18.06 -12.66
C GLU A 113 -12.43 -17.45 -11.24
N PRO A 114 -13.08 -16.30 -11.04
CA PRO A 114 -13.04 -15.57 -9.77
C PRO A 114 -13.71 -16.30 -8.61
N TYR A 115 -14.65 -17.19 -8.92
CA TYR A 115 -15.43 -17.93 -7.91
C TYR A 115 -14.85 -19.31 -7.60
N ASN A 116 -13.80 -19.72 -8.30
CA ASN A 116 -13.20 -21.02 -8.07
C ASN A 116 -12.21 -20.94 -6.90
N ALA A 117 -12.63 -21.49 -5.75
CA ALA A 117 -11.83 -21.57 -4.53
C ALA A 117 -11.20 -22.96 -4.28
N THR A 118 -11.13 -23.79 -5.32
CA THR A 118 -10.72 -25.20 -5.18
C THR A 118 -9.22 -25.42 -5.31
N GLU A 119 -8.54 -24.56 -6.07
CA GLU A 119 -7.10 -24.62 -6.31
C GLU A 119 -6.44 -23.35 -5.77
N ILE A 120 -5.76 -23.48 -4.63
CA ILE A 120 -5.17 -22.36 -3.91
C ILE A 120 -3.75 -22.71 -3.48
N PHE A 121 -2.81 -21.85 -3.84
CA PHE A 121 -1.46 -21.87 -3.31
C PHE A 121 -1.39 -20.90 -2.13
N ALA A 122 -1.17 -21.40 -0.92
CA ALA A 122 -1.31 -20.63 0.30
C ALA A 122 0.03 -20.49 1.03
N TRP A 123 0.33 -19.27 1.45
CA TRP A 123 1.44 -18.91 2.32
C TRP A 123 0.84 -18.49 3.64
N GLN A 124 0.98 -19.33 4.65
CA GLN A 124 0.49 -19.08 5.98
C GLN A 124 1.65 -18.69 6.88
N TRP A 125 1.54 -17.52 7.47
CA TRP A 125 2.46 -17.03 8.47
C TRP A 125 1.82 -17.09 9.85
N THR A 126 2.57 -17.50 10.86
CA THR A 126 2.13 -17.46 12.26
C THR A 126 3.09 -16.65 13.11
N ASN A 127 2.53 -15.86 14.02
CA ASN A 127 3.24 -14.88 14.85
C ASN A 127 4.18 -14.01 14.02
N VAL A 128 3.62 -13.37 12.98
CA VAL A 128 4.40 -12.57 12.05
C VAL A 128 4.54 -11.14 12.56
N SER A 129 5.74 -10.59 12.43
CA SER A 129 6.03 -9.18 12.63
C SER A 129 6.69 -8.65 11.37
N VAL A 130 6.09 -7.62 10.81
CA VAL A 130 6.56 -6.96 9.60
C VAL A 130 6.86 -5.52 9.93
N VAL A 131 8.08 -5.09 9.63
CA VAL A 131 8.51 -3.70 9.76
C VAL A 131 8.99 -3.23 8.41
N TRP A 132 8.32 -2.22 7.89
CA TRP A 132 8.70 -1.50 6.68
C TRP A 132 9.14 -0.10 7.08
N GLU A 133 10.42 0.17 6.90
CA GLU A 133 11.02 1.49 7.03
C GLU A 133 11.73 1.85 5.72
N PRO A 134 11.92 3.14 5.39
CA PRO A 134 12.58 3.52 4.15
C PRO A 134 14.03 3.02 4.14
N GLY A 135 14.32 2.05 3.25
CA GLY A 135 15.64 1.44 3.14
C GLY A 135 15.87 0.23 4.06
N HIS A 136 14.86 -0.20 4.83
CA HIS A 136 14.97 -1.33 5.74
C HIS A 136 13.65 -2.10 5.81
N TRP A 137 13.68 -3.39 5.47
CA TRP A 137 12.50 -4.24 5.53
C TRP A 137 12.81 -5.45 6.39
N GLN A 138 11.96 -5.73 7.38
CA GLN A 138 12.10 -6.90 8.24
C GLN A 138 10.83 -7.70 8.26
N LEU A 139 10.99 -9.01 8.10
CA LEU A 139 9.91 -9.98 8.20
C LEU A 139 10.35 -11.12 9.12
N ILE A 140 9.66 -11.27 10.24
CA ILE A 140 9.96 -12.32 11.23
C ILE A 140 8.68 -13.12 11.47
N GLY A 141 8.76 -14.44 11.39
CA GLY A 141 7.63 -15.32 11.71
C GLY A 141 7.87 -16.78 11.33
N ASN A 142 6.89 -17.65 11.52
CA ASN A 142 6.95 -19.01 10.98
C ASN A 142 6.19 -19.05 9.66
N LEU A 143 6.83 -19.53 8.59
CA LEU A 143 6.23 -19.67 7.27
C LEU A 143 5.87 -21.12 6.98
N ASP A 144 4.64 -21.32 6.55
CA ASP A 144 4.12 -22.56 6.01
C ASP A 144 3.58 -22.33 4.61
N VAL A 145 4.12 -23.06 3.62
CA VAL A 145 3.64 -23.02 2.24
C VAL A 145 2.98 -24.33 1.91
N PHE A 146 1.75 -24.28 1.42
CA PHE A 146 0.99 -25.44 1.00
C PHE A 146 0.16 -25.18 -0.24
N TYR A 147 -0.12 -26.26 -0.96
CA TYR A 147 -1.00 -26.27 -2.13
C TYR A 147 -2.26 -27.03 -1.78
N ARG A 148 -3.42 -26.40 -2.02
CA ARG A 148 -4.74 -27.00 -1.89
C ARG A 148 -5.29 -27.25 -3.29
N THR A 149 -5.70 -28.49 -3.55
CA THR A 149 -6.27 -28.93 -4.83
C THR A 149 -7.56 -29.71 -4.60
N ALA A 150 -8.47 -29.66 -5.57
CA ALA A 150 -9.74 -30.41 -5.62
C ALA A 150 -9.60 -31.86 -6.15
N SER A 151 -8.37 -32.36 -6.29
CA SER A 151 -8.11 -33.73 -6.74
C SER A 151 -8.81 -34.78 -5.85
N LYS A 152 -9.10 -35.95 -6.43
CA LYS A 152 -9.74 -37.12 -5.78
C LYS A 152 -9.12 -37.52 -4.42
N TYR A 153 -7.87 -37.15 -4.19
CA TYR A 153 -7.25 -37.14 -2.88
C TYR A 153 -7.28 -35.70 -2.36
N ASP A 154 -8.40 -35.28 -1.76
CA ASP A 154 -8.55 -33.96 -1.14
C ASP A 154 -7.40 -33.77 -0.13
N GLY A 155 -6.35 -33.11 -0.57
CA GLY A 155 -5.04 -33.20 0.06
C GLY A 155 -4.43 -31.82 0.13
N ILE A 156 -4.31 -31.30 1.34
CA ILE A 156 -3.42 -30.18 1.62
C ILE A 156 -2.00 -30.72 1.47
N CYS A 157 -1.34 -30.36 0.37
CA CYS A 157 0.04 -30.73 0.13
C CYS A 157 0.95 -29.66 0.76
N ARG A 158 1.54 -29.96 1.91
CA ARG A 158 2.52 -29.07 2.55
C ARG A 158 3.84 -29.15 1.79
N LEU A 159 4.23 -28.04 1.17
CA LEU A 159 5.45 -27.94 0.36
C LEU A 159 6.65 -27.56 1.21
N LEU A 160 6.48 -26.59 2.12
CA LEU A 160 7.59 -26.01 2.85
C LEU A 160 7.14 -25.61 4.26
N HIS A 161 7.99 -25.86 5.25
CA HIS A 161 7.86 -25.35 6.59
C HIS A 161 9.18 -24.73 7.03
N LEU A 162 9.16 -23.42 7.31
CA LEU A 162 10.31 -22.67 7.79
C LEU A 162 9.95 -22.03 9.14
N PRO A 163 10.33 -22.66 10.27
CA PRO A 163 10.13 -22.08 11.58
C PRO A 163 11.13 -20.95 11.82
N ARG A 164 10.68 -19.86 12.47
CA ARG A 164 11.50 -18.69 12.83
C ARG A 164 12.29 -18.11 11.65
N LEU A 165 11.63 -17.94 10.52
CA LEU A 165 12.19 -17.26 9.37
C LEU A 165 12.34 -15.76 9.71
N GLU A 166 13.56 -15.26 9.57
CA GLU A 166 13.91 -13.85 9.74
C GLU A 166 14.55 -13.36 8.44
N LEU A 167 13.89 -12.41 7.79
CA LEU A 167 14.39 -11.72 6.59
C LEU A 167 14.68 -10.26 6.96
N LYS A 168 15.82 -9.76 6.49
CA LYS A 168 16.36 -8.41 6.73
C LYS A 168 16.86 -7.80 5.44
#